data_AF-A0A525WLN7-F1
#
_entry.id   AF-A0A525WLN7-F1
#
_cell.length_a   1.000
_cell.length_b   1.000
_cell.length_c   1.000
_cell.angle_alpha   90.00
_cell.angle_beta   90.00
_cell.angle_gamma   90.00
#
_symmetry.space_group_name_H-M   'P 1'
#
loop_
_entity.id
_entity.type
_entity.pdbx_description
1 polymer ?
#
loop_
_entity_poly.entity_id
_entity_poly.type
_entity_poly.pdbx_seq_one_letter_code
_entity_poly.pdbx_strand_id
1 'polypeptide(L)'
;MQGKHHRIYDRAFGKDRAFWNEASPYHRLTTAAAPMLLVCSTQRDDACPQAQPFASKVTKLGGRVVVLPVDLKHGEINKELGLPSNYTTTVESFMRSLGLP
;
A
#
# COMPACT_ATOMS: atom_id res chain seq x y z
N MET A 1 -7.88 2.11 -14.52
CA MET A 1 -7.88 3.58 -14.50
C MET A 1 -9.23 4.14 -14.96
N GLN A 2 -10.34 3.67 -14.35
CA GLN A 2 -11.71 4.00 -14.79
C GLN A 2 -12.29 5.26 -14.13
N GLY A 3 -11.74 5.68 -12.98
CA GLY A 3 -12.10 6.94 -12.30
C GLY A 3 -11.03 8.02 -12.48
N LYS A 4 -11.14 9.13 -11.75
CA LYS A 4 -10.13 10.20 -11.74
C LYS A 4 -8.76 9.64 -11.28
N HIS A 5 -7.71 9.92 -12.03
CA HIS A 5 -6.35 9.45 -11.74
C HIS A 5 -5.31 10.38 -12.38
N HIS A 6 -4.04 10.25 -11.99
CA HIS A 6 -2.94 11.05 -12.54
C HIS A 6 -2.57 10.59 -13.96
N ARG A 7 -2.29 11.54 -14.87
CA ARG A 7 -1.90 11.27 -16.28
C ARG A 7 -0.69 10.36 -16.46
N ILE A 8 0.13 10.20 -15.41
CA ILE A 8 1.24 9.24 -15.44
C ILE A 8 0.74 7.80 -15.66
N TYR A 9 -0.45 7.47 -15.13
CA TYR A 9 -1.01 6.14 -15.29
C TYR A 9 -1.51 5.87 -16.71
N ASP A 10 -2.00 6.88 -17.44
CA ASP A 10 -2.33 6.73 -18.86
C ASP A 10 -1.09 6.38 -19.69
N ARG A 11 0.05 7.01 -19.38
CA ARG A 11 1.32 6.74 -20.07
C ARG A 11 1.87 5.35 -19.73
N ALA A 12 1.73 4.92 -18.48
CA ALA A 12 2.26 3.64 -18.01
C ALA A 12 1.36 2.44 -18.38
N PHE A 13 0.04 2.63 -18.34
CA PHE A 13 -0.93 1.54 -18.44
C PHE A 13 -1.86 1.63 -19.65
N GLY A 14 -1.77 2.69 -20.45
CA GLY A 14 -2.61 2.88 -21.63
C GLY A 14 -4.10 2.90 -21.29
N LYS A 15 -4.92 2.46 -22.26
CA LYS A 15 -6.39 2.48 -22.16
C LYS A 15 -7.03 1.09 -22.13
N ASP A 16 -6.22 0.04 -22.17
CA ASP A 16 -6.73 -1.33 -22.20
C ASP A 16 -7.17 -1.79 -20.80
N ARG A 17 -8.46 -2.07 -20.67
CA ARG A 17 -9.07 -2.54 -19.42
C ARG A 17 -8.60 -3.95 -19.03
N ALA A 18 -8.35 -4.82 -20.01
CA ALA A 18 -7.85 -6.17 -19.73
C ALA A 18 -6.45 -6.06 -19.10
N PHE A 19 -5.59 -5.24 -19.69
CA PHE A 19 -4.26 -4.96 -19.16
C PHE A 19 -4.31 -4.33 -17.75
N TRP A 20 -5.23 -3.38 -17.49
CA TRP A 20 -5.36 -2.82 -16.15
C TRP A 20 -5.71 -3.87 -15.08
N ASN A 21 -6.55 -4.85 -15.42
CA ASN A 21 -6.90 -5.93 -14.50
C ASN A 21 -5.71 -6.86 -14.26
N GLU A 22 -4.97 -7.19 -15.31
CA GLU A 22 -3.77 -8.02 -15.21
C GLU A 22 -2.68 -7.35 -14.36
N ALA A 23 -2.47 -6.05 -14.55
CA ALA A 23 -1.49 -5.26 -13.81
C ALA A 23 -1.93 -4.88 -12.39
N SER A 24 -3.20 -5.10 -12.02
CA SER A 24 -3.73 -4.66 -10.74
C SER A 24 -3.36 -5.62 -9.60
N PRO A 25 -2.62 -5.18 -8.57
CA PRO A 25 -2.31 -6.01 -7.40
C PRO A 25 -3.58 -6.53 -6.70
N TYR A 26 -4.63 -5.71 -6.67
CA TYR A 26 -5.92 -6.10 -6.10
C TYR A 26 -6.55 -7.29 -6.85
N HIS A 27 -6.53 -7.29 -8.18
CA HIS A 27 -7.12 -8.39 -8.97
C HIS A 27 -6.25 -9.65 -8.94
N ARG A 28 -4.92 -9.48 -8.94
CA ARG A 28 -3.94 -10.58 -8.84
C ARG A 28 -3.95 -11.30 -7.49
N LEU A 29 -4.44 -10.64 -6.43
CA LEU A 29 -4.56 -11.24 -5.12
C LEU A 29 -5.70 -12.27 -5.09
N THR A 30 -5.36 -13.56 -5.21
CA THR A 30 -6.32 -14.68 -5.22
C THR A 30 -6.20 -15.62 -4.02
N THR A 31 -5.08 -15.57 -3.31
CA THR A 31 -4.78 -16.35 -2.11
C THR A 31 -4.24 -15.45 -1.00
N ALA A 32 -4.10 -15.99 0.21
CA ALA A 32 -3.43 -15.29 1.31
C ALA A 32 -2.03 -14.83 0.87
N ALA A 33 -1.78 -13.53 0.93
CA ALA A 33 -0.46 -12.97 0.72
C ALA A 33 0.41 -13.11 1.98
N ALA A 34 1.72 -12.96 1.80
CA ALA A 34 2.64 -12.79 2.92
C ALA A 34 2.20 -11.61 3.82
N PRO A 35 2.55 -11.61 5.12
CA PRO A 35 2.22 -10.50 6.01
C PRO A 35 2.68 -9.16 5.44
N MET A 36 1.79 -8.17 5.39
CA MET A 36 2.07 -6.85 4.81
C MET A 36 1.80 -5.71 5.78
N LEU A 37 2.65 -4.67 5.70
CA LEU A 37 2.39 -3.35 6.28
C LEU A 37 2.25 -2.35 5.14
N LEU A 38 1.07 -1.77 4.99
CA LEU A 38 0.76 -0.78 3.95
C LEU A 38 0.84 0.62 4.55
N VAL A 39 1.92 1.32 4.29
CA VAL A 39 2.10 2.70 4.75
C VAL A 39 1.42 3.66 3.77
N CYS A 40 0.60 4.59 4.28
CA CYS A 40 -0.08 5.57 3.46
C CYS A 40 -0.01 6.97 4.06
N SER A 41 0.14 7.98 3.19
CA SER A 41 0.14 9.40 3.59
C SER A 41 -1.26 9.87 3.92
N THR A 42 -1.46 10.54 5.05
CA THR A 42 -2.71 11.25 5.37
C THR A 42 -2.79 12.61 4.68
N GLN A 43 -1.69 13.13 4.14
CA GLN A 43 -1.65 14.38 3.37
C GLN A 43 -2.07 14.21 1.90
N ARG A 44 -2.55 13.02 1.53
CA ARG A 44 -3.10 12.72 0.21
C ARG A 44 -4.44 12.01 0.34
N ASP A 45 -5.47 12.64 -0.21
CA ASP A 45 -6.85 12.16 -0.14
C ASP A 45 -7.03 10.74 -0.71
N ASP A 46 -6.19 10.32 -1.66
CA ASP A 46 -6.32 9.05 -2.37
C ASP A 46 -5.45 7.91 -1.80
N ALA A 47 -4.45 8.20 -0.96
CA ALA A 47 -3.45 7.21 -0.58
C ALA A 47 -4.01 6.12 0.35
N CYS A 48 -4.53 6.51 1.52
CA CYS A 48 -5.10 5.55 2.46
C CYS A 48 -6.40 4.89 1.95
N PRO A 49 -7.34 5.61 1.30
CA PRO A 49 -8.52 4.99 0.71
C PRO A 49 -8.22 3.93 -0.36
N GLN A 50 -7.08 4.00 -1.05
CA GLN A 50 -6.65 2.93 -1.96
C GLN A 50 -6.09 1.70 -1.22
N ALA A 51 -5.40 1.89 -0.08
CA ALA A 51 -4.84 0.79 0.70
C ALA A 51 -5.93 -0.06 1.40
N GLN A 52 -7.02 0.56 1.84
CA GLN A 52 -8.05 -0.09 2.66
C GLN A 52 -8.80 -1.25 1.93
N PRO A 53 -9.26 -1.11 0.67
CA PRO A 53 -9.86 -2.22 -0.06
C PRO A 53 -8.90 -3.38 -0.28
N PHE A 54 -7.63 -3.09 -0.60
CA PHE A 54 -6.62 -4.11 -0.76
C PHE A 54 -6.38 -4.88 0.55
N ALA A 55 -6.20 -4.17 1.67
CA ALA A 55 -6.08 -4.79 2.98
C ALA A 55 -7.31 -5.64 3.32
N SER A 56 -8.51 -5.12 3.07
CA SER A 56 -9.76 -5.86 3.28
C SER A 56 -9.80 -7.17 2.49
N LYS A 57 -9.31 -7.18 1.25
CA LYS A 57 -9.24 -8.40 0.44
C LYS A 57 -8.20 -9.39 0.99
N VAL A 58 -7.04 -8.92 1.43
CA VAL A 58 -6.02 -9.77 2.07
C VAL A 58 -6.61 -10.46 3.31
N THR A 59 -7.27 -9.70 4.19
CA THR A 59 -7.91 -10.26 5.40
C THR A 59 -8.98 -11.28 5.06
N LYS A 60 -9.83 -11.02 4.05
CA LYS A 60 -10.85 -11.98 3.58
C LYS A 60 -10.26 -13.29 3.05
N LEU A 61 -9.05 -13.23 2.51
CA LEU A 61 -8.31 -14.40 2.04
C LEU A 61 -7.50 -15.09 3.16
N GLY A 62 -7.65 -14.65 4.41
CA GLY A 62 -6.95 -15.21 5.57
C GLY A 62 -5.52 -14.70 5.77
N GLY A 63 -5.10 -13.67 5.02
CA GLY A 63 -3.78 -13.05 5.15
C GLY A 63 -3.71 -12.04 6.30
N ARG A 64 -2.49 -11.76 6.76
CA ARG A 64 -2.20 -10.71 7.76
C ARG A 64 -1.81 -9.42 7.06
N VAL A 65 -2.51 -8.33 7.34
CA VAL A 65 -2.20 -7.01 6.79
C VAL A 65 -2.50 -5.92 7.79
N VAL A 66 -1.70 -4.86 7.80
CA VAL A 66 -1.93 -3.66 8.60
C VAL A 66 -1.82 -2.46 7.67
N VAL A 67 -2.75 -1.51 7.77
CA VAL A 67 -2.62 -0.18 7.14
C VAL A 67 -2.11 0.79 8.19
N LEU A 68 -1.03 1.50 7.88
CA LEU A 68 -0.39 2.49 8.74
C LEU A 68 -0.51 3.88 8.11
N PRO A 69 -1.50 4.70 8.53
CA PRO A 69 -1.57 6.10 8.15
C PRO A 69 -0.44 6.89 8.82
N VAL A 70 0.25 7.74 8.06
CA VAL A 70 1.29 8.63 8.57
C VAL A 70 1.09 10.06 8.05
N ASP A 71 1.31 11.03 8.93
CA ASP A 71 1.28 12.46 8.59
C ASP A 71 2.61 12.91 7.96
N LEU A 72 2.91 12.34 6.81
CA LEU A 72 4.10 12.62 6.00
C LEU A 72 3.67 12.74 4.53
N LYS A 73 4.34 13.58 3.75
CA LYS A 73 4.18 13.59 2.28
C LYS A 73 4.67 12.28 1.69
N HIS A 74 4.20 11.97 0.48
CA HIS A 74 4.59 10.76 -0.24
C HIS A 74 6.11 10.55 -0.34
N GLY A 75 6.89 11.61 -0.59
CA GLY A 75 8.36 11.52 -0.64
C GLY A 75 9.01 11.41 0.75
N GLU A 76 8.43 12.02 1.77
CA GLU A 76 8.93 11.98 3.15
C GLU A 76 8.79 10.58 3.76
N ILE A 77 7.74 9.82 3.41
CA ILE A 77 7.61 8.41 3.79
C ILE A 77 8.87 7.59 3.45
N ASN A 78 9.50 7.87 2.31
CA ASN A 78 10.72 7.19 1.90
C ASN A 78 11.97 7.79 2.54
N LYS A 79 12.03 9.12 2.65
CA LYS A 79 13.21 9.84 3.15
C LYS A 79 13.42 9.67 4.67
N GLU A 80 12.34 9.65 5.43
CA GLU A 80 12.38 9.67 6.90
C GLU A 80 12.44 8.26 7.52
N LEU A 81 12.14 7.20 6.74
CA LEU A 81 12.22 5.84 7.23
C LEU A 81 13.67 5.47 7.58
N GLY A 82 13.88 4.98 8.80
CA GLY A 82 15.21 4.67 9.34
C GLY A 82 15.81 5.78 10.20
N LEU A 83 15.23 6.99 10.20
CA LEU A 83 15.57 8.02 11.18
C LEU A 83 14.80 7.81 12.50
N PRO A 84 15.32 8.28 13.65
CA PRO A 84 14.63 8.16 14.94
C PRO A 84 13.26 8.85 14.92
N SER A 85 12.19 8.07 14.87
CA SER A 85 10.80 8.56 14.83
C SER A 85 9.82 7.46 15.22
N ASN A 86 8.60 7.84 15.62
CA ASN A 86 7.53 6.87 15.85
C ASN A 86 7.19 6.05 14.59
N TYR A 87 7.33 6.66 13.40
CA TYR A 87 7.12 5.98 12.14
C TYR A 87 8.10 4.81 11.96
N THR A 88 9.40 5.04 12.11
CA THR A 88 10.43 3.98 12.05
C THR A 88 10.18 2.91 13.11
N THR A 89 9.93 3.31 14.37
CA THR A 89 9.66 2.36 15.46
C THR A 89 8.45 1.46 15.17
N THR A 90 7.41 1.99 14.51
CA THR A 90 6.22 1.21 14.15
C THR A 90 6.52 0.20 13.04
N VAL A 91 7.28 0.60 12.01
CA VAL A 91 7.71 -0.29 10.93
C VAL A 91 8.57 -1.42 11.47
N GLU A 92 9.56 -1.11 12.31
CA GLU A 92 10.40 -2.11 12.95
C GLU A 92 9.61 -3.05 13.87
N SER A 93 8.60 -2.53 14.58
CA SER A 93 7.76 -3.37 15.44
C SER A 93 6.95 -4.37 14.64
N PHE A 94 6.49 -3.98 13.44
CA PHE A 94 5.90 -4.93 12.50
C PHE A 94 6.92 -5.98 12.05
N MET A 95 8.14 -5.58 11.68
CA MET A 95 9.22 -6.50 11.29
C MET A 95 9.58 -7.50 12.40
N ARG A 96 9.76 -7.04 13.64
CA ARG A 96 10.00 -7.88 14.82
C ARG A 96 8.86 -8.88 15.05
N SER A 97 7.61 -8.49 14.79
CA SER A 97 6.46 -9.40 14.87
C SER A 97 6.45 -10.51 13.80
N LEU A 98 7.36 -10.44 12.82
CA LEU A 98 7.63 -11.46 11.81
C LEU A 98 8.94 -12.23 12.09
N GLY A 99 9.63 -11.93 13.18
CA GLY A 99 10.94 -12.53 13.50
C GLY A 99 12.11 -11.92 12.73
N LEU A 100 11.93 -10.74 12.13
CA LEU A 100 13.01 -9.98 11.48
C LEU A 100 13.67 -9.04 12.51
N PRO A 101 14.97 -8.71 12.32
CA PRO A 101 15.66 -7.73 13.15
C PRO A 101 14.98 -6.35 13.12
#